data_AF-A0A4R4DBJ1-F1
#
_entry.id   AF-A0A4R4DBJ1-F1
#
_cell.length_a   1.000
_cell.length_b   1.000
_cell.length_c   1.000
_cell.angle_alpha   90.00
_cell.angle_beta   90.00
_cell.angle_gamma   90.00
#
_symmetry.space_group_name_H-M   'P 1'
#
loop_
_entity.id
_entity.type
_entity.pdbx_description
1 polymer ?
#
loop_
_entity_poly.entity_id
_entity_poly.type
_entity_poly.pdbx_seq_one_letter_code
_entity_poly.pdbx_strand_id
1 'polypeptide(L)'
;MTIRGSIDELTPLGASGWSYDDLAMEPLLVQALLDGAVIGETIADLNRPDLADAGLGDGRCGFRIDFAGAIDPAQLAFITVKPAGGDVELPRTNLTGFVDAFRALRARLPGAGWTRSLLGGLWTDRVDARQRLAGRVAVGTVAPETAVPVGRLIESGFALLQGALAPAGLEARAAEAAARLPGGPLAPRGNLDSADLLAGLPGLLFRDAPLALLRAAFDDNPLVCRVELARGTTGFVQPSTAEPLPSPAECLALVAGIGEGRLLLDIIRDSHALPEFTPAGESRWLAGVPATVALAGAAGASVETLALGETDLAVIGPGTVYRLRVPEGMTGLLALATPNRQTPLRFLRGEGGEVTLRHESGASLVL
;
A
#
# COMPACT_ATOMS: atom_id res chain seq x y z
N MET A 1 -22.53 -4.08 -21.39
CA MET A 1 -22.13 -2.67 -21.37
C MET A 1 -21.06 -2.56 -20.30
N THR A 2 -19.82 -2.57 -20.74
CA THR A 2 -18.65 -2.47 -19.88
C THR A 2 -17.93 -1.18 -20.27
N ILE A 3 -18.22 -0.10 -19.55
CA ILE A 3 -17.51 1.16 -19.73
C ILE A 3 -16.12 1.02 -19.08
N ARG A 4 -15.10 1.34 -19.86
CA ARG A 4 -13.71 1.46 -19.41
C ARG A 4 -13.20 2.85 -19.76
N GLY A 5 -12.21 3.33 -19.04
CA GLY A 5 -11.59 4.62 -19.33
C GLY A 5 -10.60 5.01 -18.26
N SER A 6 -9.89 6.10 -18.50
CA SER A 6 -9.02 6.74 -17.51
C SER A 6 -8.86 8.22 -17.82
N ILE A 7 -8.66 9.02 -16.77
CA ILE A 7 -8.19 10.39 -16.85
C ILE A 7 -6.67 10.35 -16.78
N ASP A 8 -6.02 10.81 -17.85
CA ASP A 8 -4.57 10.82 -17.96
C ASP A 8 -3.99 12.14 -17.43
N GLU A 9 -4.68 13.26 -17.67
CA GLU A 9 -4.29 14.59 -17.22
C GLU A 9 -5.49 15.41 -16.73
N LEU A 10 -5.29 16.18 -15.67
CA LEU A 10 -6.27 17.10 -15.10
C LEU A 10 -5.56 18.38 -14.65
N THR A 11 -5.93 19.50 -15.27
CA THR A 11 -5.34 20.83 -15.03
C THR A 11 -6.43 21.84 -14.66
N PRO A 12 -6.09 23.06 -14.21
CA PRO A 12 -7.05 24.15 -14.05
C PRO A 12 -7.87 24.48 -15.30
N LEU A 13 -7.41 24.13 -16.49
CA LEU A 13 -8.03 24.53 -17.76
C LEU A 13 -8.77 23.41 -18.47
N GLY A 14 -8.57 22.15 -18.07
CA GLY A 14 -9.15 21.02 -18.79
C GLY A 14 -8.69 19.67 -18.29
N ALA A 15 -9.26 18.63 -18.90
CA ALA A 15 -8.96 17.23 -18.64
C ALA A 15 -8.72 16.46 -19.94
N SER A 16 -7.85 15.46 -19.92
CA SER A 16 -7.65 14.54 -21.04
C SER A 16 -7.58 13.09 -20.58
N GLY A 17 -7.91 12.18 -21.49
CA GLY A 17 -7.98 10.76 -21.16
C GLY A 17 -8.62 9.94 -22.27
N TRP A 18 -9.24 8.83 -21.89
CA TRP A 18 -9.97 7.97 -22.82
C TRP A 18 -11.19 7.32 -22.15
N SER A 19 -12.21 7.00 -22.94
CA SER A 19 -13.38 6.25 -22.52
C SER A 19 -13.93 5.39 -23.65
N TYR A 20 -14.23 4.14 -23.34
CA TYR A 20 -14.63 3.10 -24.28
C TYR A 20 -15.78 2.28 -23.69
N ASP A 21 -16.76 1.94 -24.52
CA ASP A 21 -17.84 0.99 -24.20
C ASP A 21 -17.86 -0.11 -25.26
N ASP A 22 -17.90 -1.36 -24.81
CA ASP A 22 -17.87 -2.56 -25.65
C ASP A 22 -19.13 -2.75 -26.52
N LEU A 23 -20.22 -2.07 -26.18
CA LEU A 23 -21.48 -2.11 -26.92
C LEU A 23 -21.79 -0.81 -27.68
N ALA A 24 -20.98 0.24 -27.52
CA ALA A 24 -21.23 1.51 -28.18
C ALA A 24 -20.79 1.45 -29.66
N MET A 25 -21.71 1.86 -30.55
CA MET A 25 -21.44 1.97 -31.99
C MET A 25 -20.80 3.32 -32.36
N GLU A 26 -20.88 4.30 -31.47
CA GLU A 26 -20.36 5.65 -31.64
C GLU A 26 -19.50 6.05 -30.43
N PRO A 27 -18.50 6.95 -30.61
CA PRO A 27 -17.71 7.49 -29.51
C PRO A 27 -18.57 8.12 -28.41
N LEU A 28 -18.17 7.93 -27.15
CA LEU A 28 -18.93 8.40 -26.00
C LEU A 28 -18.79 9.93 -25.82
N LEU A 29 -19.89 10.60 -25.48
CA LEU A 29 -19.85 11.95 -24.92
C LEU A 29 -19.34 11.86 -23.47
N VAL A 30 -18.32 12.63 -23.11
CA VAL A 30 -17.69 12.63 -21.78
C VAL A 30 -17.84 14.01 -21.16
N GLN A 31 -18.21 14.05 -19.89
CA GLN A 31 -18.45 15.27 -19.12
C GLN A 31 -17.53 15.35 -17.91
N ALA A 32 -16.96 16.53 -17.66
CA ALA A 32 -16.28 16.86 -16.42
C ALA A 32 -17.24 17.63 -15.50
N LEU A 33 -17.30 17.26 -14.23
CA LEU A 33 -18.21 17.84 -13.25
C LEU A 33 -17.43 18.31 -12.02
N LEU A 34 -17.85 19.45 -11.46
CA LEU A 34 -17.42 19.93 -10.14
C LEU A 34 -18.67 20.21 -9.31
N ASP A 35 -18.76 19.61 -8.12
CA ASP A 35 -19.94 19.71 -7.24
C ASP A 35 -21.27 19.39 -7.94
N GLY A 36 -21.23 18.46 -8.90
CA GLY A 36 -22.39 18.02 -9.70
C GLY A 36 -22.74 18.93 -10.88
N ALA A 37 -22.08 20.08 -11.06
CA ALA A 37 -22.26 20.95 -12.22
C ALA A 37 -21.28 20.56 -13.35
N VAL A 38 -21.77 20.46 -14.58
CA VAL A 38 -20.93 20.23 -15.76
C VAL A 38 -20.08 21.47 -16.02
N ILE A 39 -18.75 21.30 -15.97
CA ILE A 39 -17.77 22.37 -16.20
C ILE A 39 -17.10 22.26 -17.58
N GLY A 40 -17.34 21.17 -18.31
CA GLY A 40 -16.90 20.96 -19.68
C GLY A 40 -17.33 19.59 -20.19
N GLU A 41 -17.46 19.44 -21.50
CA GLU A 41 -17.81 18.17 -22.15
C GLU A 41 -17.22 18.06 -23.56
N THR A 42 -16.99 16.84 -24.03
CA THR A 42 -16.45 16.58 -25.37
C THR A 42 -16.76 15.16 -25.83
N ILE A 43 -16.62 14.89 -27.12
CA ILE A 43 -16.74 13.53 -27.68
C ILE A 43 -15.37 12.83 -27.57
N ALA A 44 -15.38 11.56 -27.16
CA ALA A 44 -14.17 10.74 -27.03
C ALA A 44 -13.75 10.11 -28.36
N ASP A 45 -13.52 10.91 -29.40
CA ASP A 45 -13.22 10.45 -30.78
C ASP A 45 -11.74 10.56 -31.18
N LEU A 46 -10.86 11.00 -30.27
CA LEU A 46 -9.44 11.15 -30.54
C LEU A 46 -8.78 9.76 -30.66
N ASN A 47 -7.81 9.67 -31.57
CA ASN A 47 -7.12 8.42 -31.86
C ASN A 47 -6.10 8.03 -30.77
N ARG A 48 -6.21 6.79 -30.28
CA ARG A 48 -5.33 6.16 -29.27
C ARG A 48 -4.82 4.80 -29.78
N PRO A 49 -3.73 4.79 -30.58
CA PRO A 49 -3.22 3.56 -31.18
C PRO A 49 -2.77 2.54 -30.13
N ASP A 50 -2.28 3.01 -28.98
CA ASP A 50 -1.91 2.18 -27.83
C ASP A 50 -3.09 1.36 -27.27
N LEU A 51 -4.31 1.90 -27.33
CA LEU A 51 -5.52 1.21 -26.88
C LEU A 51 -6.07 0.25 -27.95
N ALA A 52 -5.91 0.59 -29.23
CA ALA A 52 -6.21 -0.33 -30.33
C ALA A 52 -5.32 -1.59 -30.27
N ASP A 53 -4.02 -1.41 -30.05
CA ASP A 53 -3.06 -2.51 -29.87
C ASP A 53 -3.38 -3.39 -28.64
N ALA A 54 -3.99 -2.79 -27.61
CA ALA A 54 -4.49 -3.49 -26.43
C ALA A 54 -5.87 -4.19 -26.64
N GLY A 55 -6.43 -4.14 -27.85
CA GLY A 55 -7.69 -4.78 -28.21
C GLY A 55 -8.96 -4.01 -27.83
N LEU A 56 -8.86 -2.70 -27.58
CA LEU A 56 -10.01 -1.83 -27.28
C LEU A 56 -10.50 -1.14 -28.56
N GLY A 57 -11.38 -1.82 -29.29
CA GLY A 57 -12.03 -1.28 -30.49
C GLY A 57 -11.04 -0.90 -31.59
N ASP A 58 -11.29 0.23 -32.26
CA ASP A 58 -10.45 0.80 -33.32
C ASP A 58 -9.50 1.91 -32.82
N GLY A 59 -9.40 2.11 -31.50
CA GLY A 59 -8.59 3.15 -30.86
C GLY A 59 -9.23 4.54 -30.83
N ARG A 60 -10.41 4.79 -31.42
CA ARG A 60 -11.10 6.09 -31.34
C ARG A 60 -11.91 6.19 -30.06
N CYS A 61 -11.20 6.45 -28.97
CA CYS A 61 -11.77 6.53 -27.63
C CYS A 61 -11.10 7.61 -26.75
N GLY A 62 -10.18 8.41 -27.30
CA GLY A 62 -9.50 9.48 -26.57
C GLY A 62 -10.33 10.76 -26.49
N PHE A 63 -10.20 11.52 -25.41
CA PHE A 63 -10.88 12.80 -25.25
C PHE A 63 -9.94 13.90 -24.74
N ARG A 64 -10.31 15.14 -25.04
CA ARG A 64 -9.76 16.35 -24.39
C ARG A 64 -10.88 17.36 -24.16
N ILE A 65 -11.15 17.62 -22.90
CA ILE A 65 -12.19 18.53 -22.41
C ILE A 65 -11.53 19.84 -22.03
N ASP A 66 -11.98 20.93 -22.63
CA ASP A 66 -11.66 22.29 -22.17
C ASP A 66 -12.73 22.74 -21.17
N PHE A 67 -12.31 23.29 -20.02
CA PHE A 67 -13.24 23.80 -19.02
C PHE A 67 -13.77 25.18 -19.42
N ALA A 68 -15.03 25.45 -19.05
CA ALA A 68 -15.70 26.71 -19.32
C ALA A 68 -15.00 27.93 -18.66
N GLY A 69 -14.19 27.67 -17.63
CA GLY A 69 -13.32 28.65 -16.99
C GLY A 69 -12.21 27.96 -16.21
N ALA A 70 -11.18 28.73 -15.87
CA ALA A 70 -10.09 28.22 -15.04
C ALA A 70 -10.62 27.83 -13.64
N ILE A 71 -10.38 26.59 -13.25
CA ILE A 71 -10.73 26.07 -11.93
C ILE A 71 -9.61 26.37 -10.95
N ASP A 72 -9.97 26.72 -9.71
CA ASP A 72 -9.01 26.83 -8.63
C ASP A 72 -8.25 25.50 -8.48
N PRO A 73 -6.91 25.48 -8.52
CA PRO A 73 -6.14 24.26 -8.32
C PRO A 73 -6.59 23.45 -7.10
N ALA A 74 -6.94 24.11 -5.98
CA ALA A 74 -7.42 23.45 -4.75
C ALA A 74 -8.69 22.61 -4.93
N GLN A 75 -9.45 22.83 -6.01
CA GLN A 75 -10.68 22.13 -6.33
C GLN A 75 -10.50 20.96 -7.30
N LEU A 76 -9.32 20.80 -7.92
CA LEU A 76 -9.08 19.77 -8.95
C LEU A 76 -9.34 18.35 -8.43
N ALA A 77 -9.04 18.07 -7.16
CA ALA A 77 -9.30 16.78 -6.53
C ALA A 77 -10.79 16.37 -6.52
N PHE A 78 -11.70 17.33 -6.61
CA PHE A 78 -13.16 17.12 -6.59
C PHE A 78 -13.78 17.04 -7.98
N ILE A 79 -13.00 17.23 -9.05
CA ILE A 79 -13.52 17.13 -10.41
C ILE A 79 -13.70 15.66 -10.78
N THR A 80 -14.92 15.26 -11.11
CA THR A 80 -15.21 13.92 -11.63
C THR A 80 -15.35 13.97 -13.15
N VAL A 81 -14.98 12.91 -13.84
CA VAL A 81 -15.18 12.79 -15.29
C VAL A 81 -15.96 11.51 -15.56
N LYS A 82 -17.02 11.57 -16.35
CA LYS A 82 -17.87 10.42 -16.65
C LYS A 82 -18.49 10.51 -18.05
N PRO A 83 -18.85 9.38 -18.67
CA PRO A 83 -19.71 9.40 -19.85
C PRO A 83 -21.08 10.02 -19.55
N ALA A 84 -21.60 10.81 -20.48
CA ALA A 84 -22.90 11.48 -20.35
C ALA A 84 -24.02 10.45 -20.20
N GLY A 85 -24.97 10.72 -19.29
CA GLY A 85 -26.09 9.82 -19.00
C GLY A 85 -25.74 8.59 -18.15
N GLY A 86 -24.47 8.41 -17.78
CA GLY A 86 -24.02 7.37 -16.85
C GLY A 86 -23.63 7.92 -15.47
N ASP A 87 -23.47 7.00 -14.52
CA ASP A 87 -22.96 7.29 -13.15
C ASP A 87 -21.55 6.73 -12.91
N VAL A 88 -20.93 6.14 -13.94
CA VAL A 88 -19.59 5.57 -13.85
C VAL A 88 -18.54 6.68 -13.99
N GLU A 89 -17.87 7.00 -12.89
CA GLU A 89 -16.72 7.89 -12.89
C GLU A 89 -15.50 7.18 -13.49
N LEU A 90 -14.79 7.88 -14.36
CA LEU A 90 -13.53 7.41 -14.91
C LEU A 90 -12.44 7.48 -13.84
N PRO A 91 -11.66 6.41 -13.63
CA PRO A 91 -10.52 6.43 -12.72
C PRO A 91 -9.45 7.42 -13.20
N ARG A 92 -8.55 7.83 -12.29
CA ARG A 92 -7.42 8.73 -12.60
C ARG A 92 -6.11 7.95 -12.65
N THR A 93 -5.32 8.14 -13.70
CA THR A 93 -3.94 7.69 -13.75
C THR A 93 -3.07 8.63 -12.88
N ASN A 94 -2.08 8.09 -12.15
CA ASN A 94 -1.03 8.85 -11.47
C ASN A 94 -1.48 10.00 -10.52
N LEU A 95 -2.65 9.91 -9.90
CA LEU A 95 -3.18 10.96 -9.01
C LEU A 95 -3.28 12.36 -9.67
N THR A 96 -3.53 12.43 -10.98
CA THR A 96 -3.62 13.72 -11.68
C THR A 96 -4.67 14.66 -11.04
N GLY A 97 -4.36 15.97 -11.00
CA GLY A 97 -5.14 17.01 -10.31
C GLY A 97 -5.07 16.99 -8.78
N PHE A 98 -4.78 15.85 -8.14
CA PHE A 98 -4.62 15.80 -6.69
C PHE A 98 -3.38 16.57 -6.22
N VAL A 99 -2.21 16.33 -6.83
CA VAL A 99 -0.96 16.99 -6.40
C VAL A 99 -1.09 18.51 -6.43
N ASP A 100 -1.69 19.07 -7.48
CA ASP A 100 -1.90 20.51 -7.61
C ASP A 100 -2.93 21.05 -6.61
N ALA A 101 -4.00 20.30 -6.35
CA ALA A 101 -4.97 20.65 -5.32
C ALA A 101 -4.33 20.73 -3.93
N PHE A 102 -3.53 19.74 -3.57
CA PHE A 102 -2.84 19.73 -2.29
C PHE A 102 -1.77 20.79 -2.18
N ARG A 103 -1.00 21.06 -3.25
CA ARG A 103 -0.02 22.15 -3.27
C ARG A 103 -0.70 23.49 -2.99
N ALA A 104 -1.83 23.76 -3.65
CA ALA A 104 -2.61 24.97 -3.44
C ALA A 104 -3.21 25.06 -2.03
N LEU A 105 -3.77 23.96 -1.52
CA LEU A 105 -4.32 23.90 -0.17
C LEU A 105 -3.25 24.11 0.90
N ARG A 106 -2.07 23.51 0.76
CA ARG A 106 -0.95 23.68 1.70
C ARG A 106 -0.40 25.10 1.69
N ALA A 107 -0.29 25.72 0.52
CA ALA A 107 0.13 27.12 0.41
C ALA A 107 -0.82 28.05 1.18
N ARG A 108 -2.12 27.72 1.21
CA ARG A 108 -3.15 28.47 1.94
C ARG A 108 -3.21 28.13 3.43
N LEU A 109 -2.96 26.88 3.79
CA LEU A 109 -3.13 26.34 5.14
C LEU A 109 -1.89 25.54 5.59
N PRO A 110 -0.74 26.21 5.80
CA PRO A 110 0.54 25.54 6.11
C PRO A 110 0.56 24.85 7.48
N GLY A 111 -0.33 25.26 8.41
CA GLY A 111 -0.44 24.68 9.76
C GLY A 111 -1.51 23.60 9.91
N ALA A 112 -2.26 23.25 8.85
CA ALA A 112 -3.22 22.16 8.92
C ALA A 112 -2.48 20.82 8.96
N GLY A 113 -2.86 19.92 9.88
CA GLY A 113 -2.38 18.54 9.89
C GLY A 113 -3.04 17.76 8.75
N TRP A 114 -2.28 17.45 7.70
CA TRP A 114 -2.78 16.74 6.53
C TRP A 114 -2.49 15.24 6.68
N THR A 115 -3.39 14.50 7.33
CA THR A 115 -3.21 13.05 7.62
C THR A 115 -3.98 12.11 6.70
N ARG A 116 -4.57 12.61 5.61
CA ARG A 116 -5.34 11.77 4.68
C ARG A 116 -4.50 11.41 3.45
N SER A 117 -4.10 10.15 3.34
CA SER A 117 -3.59 9.61 2.08
C SER A 117 -4.68 9.59 1.02
N LEU A 118 -4.30 9.99 -0.20
CA LEU A 118 -5.18 10.03 -1.37
C LEU A 118 -5.33 8.70 -2.10
N LEU A 119 -4.49 7.74 -1.72
CA LEU A 119 -4.44 6.40 -2.32
C LEU A 119 -5.41 5.42 -1.63
N GLY A 120 -6.29 5.93 -0.76
CA GLY A 120 -6.93 5.12 0.27
C GLY A 120 -5.94 4.88 1.43
N GLY A 121 -6.39 4.19 2.47
CA GLY A 121 -5.53 3.94 3.62
C GLY A 121 -6.09 2.90 4.56
N LEU A 122 -5.17 2.16 5.18
CA LEU A 122 -5.44 1.31 6.33
C LEU A 122 -5.88 2.15 7.53
N TRP A 123 -6.12 1.46 8.65
CA TRP A 123 -6.46 2.07 9.93
C TRP A 123 -5.57 3.26 10.33
N THR A 124 -4.30 3.30 9.92
CA THR A 124 -3.33 4.38 10.23
C THR A 124 -3.64 5.73 9.59
N ASP A 125 -4.31 5.75 8.45
CA ASP A 125 -4.53 6.98 7.66
C ASP A 125 -5.97 7.49 7.78
N ARG A 126 -6.75 6.93 8.73
CA ARG A 126 -8.17 7.21 8.93
C ARG A 126 -8.42 7.96 10.24
N VAL A 127 -9.07 9.11 10.15
CA VAL A 127 -9.50 9.89 11.33
C VAL A 127 -10.54 9.18 12.19
N ASP A 128 -11.31 8.26 11.60
CA ASP A 128 -12.38 7.52 12.26
C ASP A 128 -12.01 6.08 12.62
N ALA A 129 -10.72 5.72 12.49
CA ALA A 129 -10.22 4.37 12.69
C ALA A 129 -10.65 3.77 14.03
N ARG A 130 -10.48 4.50 15.14
CA ARG A 130 -10.86 4.03 16.48
C ARG A 130 -12.37 3.76 16.59
N GLN A 131 -13.21 4.65 16.07
CA GLN A 131 -14.66 4.48 16.11
C GLN A 131 -15.09 3.27 15.27
N ARG A 132 -14.51 3.11 14.07
CA ARG A 132 -14.79 1.94 13.21
C ARG A 132 -14.34 0.63 13.86
N LEU A 133 -13.17 0.61 14.52
CA LEU A 133 -12.69 -0.57 15.23
C LEU A 133 -13.65 -0.93 16.38
N ALA A 134 -14.04 0.05 17.20
CA ALA A 134 -15.01 -0.16 18.27
C ALA A 134 -16.34 -0.72 17.74
N GLY A 135 -16.84 -0.18 16.62
CA GLY A 135 -18.02 -0.70 15.94
C GLY A 135 -17.87 -2.16 15.51
N ARG A 136 -16.72 -2.53 14.92
CA ARG A 136 -16.41 -3.92 14.49
C ARG A 136 -16.35 -4.89 15.66
N VAL A 137 -15.79 -4.47 16.79
CA VAL A 137 -15.81 -5.27 18.03
C VAL A 137 -17.23 -5.45 18.53
N ALA A 138 -18.04 -4.39 18.55
CA ALA A 138 -19.42 -4.45 19.02
C ALA A 138 -20.30 -5.40 18.18
N VAL A 139 -20.06 -5.49 16.86
CA VAL A 139 -20.79 -6.42 15.98
C VAL A 139 -20.12 -7.80 15.85
N GLY A 140 -19.02 -8.05 16.56
CA GLY A 140 -18.33 -9.33 16.58
C GLY A 140 -17.53 -9.67 15.32
N THR A 141 -17.27 -8.71 14.43
CA THR A 141 -16.44 -8.95 13.22
C THR A 141 -14.94 -8.89 13.52
N VAL A 142 -14.54 -8.26 14.63
CA VAL A 142 -13.18 -8.28 15.16
C VAL A 142 -13.24 -8.71 16.62
N ALA A 143 -12.50 -9.77 16.96
CA ALA A 143 -12.43 -10.23 18.35
C ALA A 143 -11.71 -9.21 19.25
N PRO A 144 -12.10 -9.06 20.54
CA PRO A 144 -11.48 -8.10 21.45
C PRO A 144 -9.95 -8.24 21.56
N GLU A 145 -9.45 -9.48 21.57
CA GLU A 145 -8.02 -9.81 21.59
C GLU A 145 -7.28 -9.33 20.35
N THR A 146 -7.93 -9.33 19.18
CA THR A 146 -7.40 -8.81 17.92
C THR A 146 -7.52 -7.29 17.84
N ALA A 147 -8.53 -6.70 18.51
CA ALA A 147 -8.72 -5.26 18.52
C ALA A 147 -7.58 -4.51 19.22
N VAL A 148 -6.97 -5.11 20.24
CA VAL A 148 -5.83 -4.52 20.95
C VAL A 148 -4.65 -4.22 20.01
N PRO A 149 -4.10 -5.19 19.25
CA PRO A 149 -3.03 -4.91 18.30
C PRO A 149 -3.46 -4.04 17.12
N VAL A 150 -4.71 -4.13 16.63
CA VAL A 150 -5.20 -3.17 15.61
C VAL A 150 -5.22 -1.74 16.16
N GLY A 151 -5.62 -1.57 17.42
CA GLY A 151 -5.57 -0.29 18.13
C GLY A 151 -4.15 0.25 18.23
N ARG A 152 -3.16 -0.59 18.54
CA ARG A 152 -1.74 -0.19 18.53
C ARG A 152 -1.28 0.23 17.13
N LEU A 153 -1.65 -0.53 16.10
CA LEU A 153 -1.33 -0.15 14.72
C LEU A 153 -1.88 1.24 14.37
N ILE A 154 -3.10 1.58 14.81
CA ILE A 154 -3.71 2.92 14.63
C ILE A 154 -2.91 4.01 15.36
N GLU A 155 -2.49 3.73 16.59
CA GLU A 155 -1.96 4.74 17.51
C GLU A 155 -0.48 5.03 17.30
N SER A 156 0.31 3.98 17.04
CA SER A 156 1.77 4.07 16.96
C SER A 156 2.29 3.69 15.58
N GLY A 157 1.43 3.28 14.65
CA GLY A 157 1.83 2.82 13.31
C GLY A 157 2.44 1.41 13.31
N PHE A 158 2.40 0.69 14.42
CA PHE A 158 2.86 -0.70 14.49
C PHE A 158 2.19 -1.44 15.65
N ALA A 159 2.22 -2.76 15.62
CA ALA A 159 1.81 -3.63 16.71
C ALA A 159 2.89 -4.68 16.98
N LEU A 160 3.21 -4.91 18.25
CA LEU A 160 4.10 -6.01 18.67
C LEU A 160 3.24 -7.16 19.21
N LEU A 161 3.33 -8.31 18.55
CA LEU A 161 2.68 -9.55 18.96
C LEU A 161 3.67 -10.42 19.73
N GLN A 162 3.72 -10.25 21.05
CA GLN A 162 4.66 -10.98 21.90
C GLN A 162 4.29 -12.45 22.00
N GLY A 163 5.26 -13.34 21.79
CA GLY A 163 5.05 -14.79 21.85
C GLY A 163 4.08 -15.36 20.81
N ALA A 164 3.68 -14.58 19.80
CA ALA A 164 2.70 -15.00 18.80
C ALA A 164 3.19 -16.12 17.88
N LEU A 165 4.50 -16.40 17.89
CA LEU A 165 5.12 -17.50 17.16
C LEU A 165 5.51 -18.66 18.09
N ALA A 166 5.04 -18.71 19.34
CA ALA A 166 5.28 -19.83 20.27
C ALA A 166 4.46 -21.09 19.90
N PRO A 167 4.82 -22.32 20.34
CA PRO A 167 5.93 -22.68 21.23
C PRO A 167 7.30 -22.73 20.54
N ALA A 168 7.34 -22.85 19.21
CA ALA A 168 8.53 -22.71 18.38
C ALA A 168 8.17 -21.81 17.19
N GLY A 169 9.09 -20.90 16.85
CA GLY A 169 8.96 -19.99 15.72
C GLY A 169 8.99 -20.75 14.39
N LEU A 170 10.08 -20.62 13.64
CA LEU A 170 10.28 -21.40 12.43
C LEU A 170 10.84 -22.79 12.78
N GLU A 171 10.46 -23.84 12.04
CA GLU A 171 11.01 -25.18 12.24
C GLU A 171 12.54 -25.19 12.08
N ALA A 172 13.23 -26.06 12.83
CA ALA A 172 14.70 -26.10 12.89
C ALA A 172 15.35 -26.14 11.51
N ARG A 173 14.85 -26.99 10.61
CA ARG A 173 15.35 -27.10 9.22
C ARG A 173 15.27 -25.78 8.46
N ALA A 174 14.14 -25.08 8.55
CA ALA A 174 13.92 -23.82 7.87
C ALA A 174 14.69 -22.66 8.56
N ALA A 175 14.89 -22.72 9.88
CA ALA A 175 15.73 -21.77 10.61
C ALA A 175 17.22 -21.92 10.25
N GLU A 176 17.72 -23.14 10.14
CA GLU A 176 19.07 -23.43 9.66
C GLU A 176 19.29 -22.98 8.21
N ALA A 177 18.29 -23.22 7.35
CA ALA A 177 18.30 -22.73 5.98
C ALA A 177 18.37 -21.20 5.93
N ALA A 178 17.55 -20.51 6.73
CA ALA A 178 17.60 -19.05 6.86
C ALA A 178 18.97 -18.55 7.33
N ALA A 179 19.67 -19.27 8.21
CA ALA A 179 21.01 -18.90 8.69
C ALA A 179 22.09 -19.01 7.59
N ARG A 180 21.97 -19.97 6.67
CA ARG A 180 22.93 -20.18 5.56
C ARG A 180 22.71 -19.24 4.38
N LEU A 181 21.47 -18.77 4.18
CA LEU A 181 21.15 -17.85 3.09
C LEU A 181 21.79 -16.47 3.30
N PRO A 182 22.18 -15.78 2.21
CA PRO A 182 22.63 -14.39 2.28
C PRO A 182 21.47 -13.45 2.64
N GLY A 183 21.81 -12.25 3.11
CA GLY A 183 20.82 -11.17 3.26
C GLY A 183 20.35 -10.65 1.90
N GLY A 184 19.14 -10.09 1.87
CA GLY A 184 18.48 -9.56 0.68
C GLY A 184 17.16 -10.27 0.36
N PRO A 185 16.57 -9.98 -0.81
CA PRO A 185 15.34 -10.63 -1.27
C PRO A 185 15.48 -12.15 -1.36
N LEU A 186 14.48 -12.87 -0.87
CA LEU A 186 14.46 -14.32 -0.91
C LEU A 186 14.16 -14.79 -2.35
N ALA A 187 15.13 -15.45 -2.98
CA ALA A 187 14.94 -16.01 -4.31
C ALA A 187 13.98 -17.22 -4.26
N PRO A 188 12.91 -17.24 -5.08
CA PRO A 188 11.92 -18.32 -5.07
C PRO A 188 12.44 -19.64 -5.64
N ARG A 189 13.53 -19.62 -6.44
CA ARG A 189 14.12 -20.80 -7.10
C ARG A 189 15.65 -20.79 -7.01
N GLY A 190 16.25 -21.98 -7.11
CA GLY A 190 17.69 -22.16 -7.35
C GLY A 190 18.52 -22.62 -6.14
N ASN A 191 17.95 -22.73 -4.94
CA ASN A 191 18.64 -23.26 -3.75
C ASN A 191 17.68 -24.09 -2.87
N LEU A 192 18.14 -25.24 -2.36
CA LEU A 192 17.41 -26.07 -1.40
C LEU A 192 17.10 -25.31 -0.10
N ASP A 193 18.01 -24.46 0.38
CA ASP A 193 17.78 -23.65 1.58
C ASP A 193 16.62 -22.66 1.36
N SER A 194 16.49 -22.07 0.16
CA SER A 194 15.35 -21.22 -0.16
C SER A 194 14.04 -22.00 -0.14
N ALA A 195 14.02 -23.20 -0.72
CA ALA A 195 12.83 -24.05 -0.74
C ALA A 195 12.40 -24.46 0.68
N ASP A 196 13.35 -24.85 1.52
CA ASP A 196 13.11 -25.24 2.91
C ASP A 196 12.56 -24.07 3.74
N LEU A 197 13.12 -22.88 3.58
CA LEU A 197 12.61 -21.67 4.22
C LEU A 197 11.19 -21.35 3.74
N LEU A 198 10.96 -21.30 2.43
CA LEU A 198 9.67 -20.96 1.82
C LEU A 198 8.55 -21.89 2.28
N ALA A 199 8.83 -23.19 2.40
CA ALA A 199 7.86 -24.16 2.89
C ALA A 199 7.37 -23.86 4.31
N GLY A 200 8.23 -23.32 5.18
CA GLY A 200 7.89 -22.97 6.56
C GLY A 200 7.22 -21.61 6.74
N LEU A 201 7.36 -20.68 5.78
CA LEU A 201 6.88 -19.31 5.94
C LEU A 201 5.35 -19.18 6.10
N PRO A 202 4.49 -19.89 5.34
CA PRO A 202 3.05 -19.79 5.55
C PRO A 202 2.63 -20.16 6.97
N GLY A 203 3.21 -21.23 7.53
CA GLY A 203 2.94 -21.68 8.90
C GLY A 203 3.48 -20.73 9.98
N LEU A 204 4.46 -19.88 9.66
CA LEU A 204 4.97 -18.84 10.55
C LEU A 204 4.13 -17.56 10.47
N LEU A 205 3.91 -17.05 9.25
CA LEU A 205 3.32 -15.73 8.99
C LEU A 205 1.80 -15.71 9.14
N PHE A 206 1.12 -16.85 8.96
CA PHE A 206 -0.34 -16.96 9.00
C PHE A 206 -0.88 -17.74 10.21
N ARG A 207 -0.14 -17.75 11.32
CA ARG A 207 -0.63 -18.25 12.62
C ARG A 207 -1.80 -17.41 13.13
N ASP A 208 -2.55 -17.95 14.09
CA ASP A 208 -3.81 -17.38 14.57
C ASP A 208 -3.76 -15.86 14.87
N ALA A 209 -2.85 -15.41 15.74
CA ALA A 209 -2.78 -14.00 16.12
C ALA A 209 -2.29 -13.08 14.97
N PRO A 210 -1.18 -13.39 14.25
CA PRO A 210 -0.79 -12.64 13.07
C PRO A 210 -1.89 -12.60 11.98
N LEU A 211 -2.49 -13.74 11.66
CA LEU A 211 -3.53 -13.86 10.63
C LEU A 211 -4.79 -13.07 11.02
N ALA A 212 -5.21 -13.15 12.27
CA ALA A 212 -6.36 -12.39 12.76
C ALA A 212 -6.11 -10.88 12.67
N LEU A 213 -4.92 -10.42 13.07
CA LEU A 213 -4.53 -9.02 12.94
C LEU A 213 -4.50 -8.58 11.47
N LEU A 214 -3.87 -9.35 10.59
CA LEU A 214 -3.79 -9.04 9.16
C LEU A 214 -5.19 -8.97 8.53
N ARG A 215 -6.08 -9.91 8.83
CA ARG A 215 -7.47 -9.89 8.34
C ARG A 215 -8.26 -8.71 8.85
N ALA A 216 -8.15 -8.41 10.15
CA ALA A 216 -8.80 -7.24 10.73
C ALA A 216 -8.24 -5.94 10.15
N ALA A 217 -6.94 -5.90 9.86
CA ALA A 217 -6.27 -4.77 9.24
C ALA A 217 -6.76 -4.56 7.80
N PHE A 218 -6.72 -5.61 6.98
CA PHE A 218 -6.99 -5.58 5.55
C PHE A 218 -8.46 -5.64 5.17
N ASP A 219 -9.32 -6.15 6.05
CA ASP A 219 -10.69 -6.55 5.73
C ASP A 219 -10.74 -7.57 4.57
N ASP A 220 -9.73 -8.43 4.49
CA ASP A 220 -9.48 -9.39 3.41
C ASP A 220 -8.46 -10.45 3.87
N ASN A 221 -8.29 -11.51 3.08
CA ASN A 221 -7.16 -12.43 3.28
C ASN A 221 -5.84 -11.73 2.95
N PRO A 222 -4.78 -11.93 3.76
CA PRO A 222 -3.48 -11.38 3.46
C PRO A 222 -2.80 -12.14 2.32
N LEU A 223 -2.13 -11.38 1.46
CA LEU A 223 -1.18 -11.86 0.47
C LEU A 223 0.21 -11.32 0.80
N VAL A 224 1.18 -12.20 1.02
CA VAL A 224 2.59 -11.82 1.13
C VAL A 224 3.20 -11.77 -0.27
N CYS A 225 3.66 -10.61 -0.72
CA CYS A 225 4.18 -10.38 -2.07
C CYS A 225 5.70 -10.22 -2.14
N ARG A 226 6.37 -10.16 -0.98
CA ARG A 226 7.82 -10.05 -0.87
C ARG A 226 8.30 -10.59 0.44
N VAL A 227 9.45 -11.26 0.41
CA VAL A 227 10.18 -11.74 1.59
C VAL A 227 11.65 -11.39 1.43
N GLU A 228 12.27 -10.92 2.51
CA GLU A 228 13.69 -10.59 2.57
C GLU A 228 14.32 -11.07 3.87
N LEU A 229 15.62 -11.36 3.80
CA LEU A 229 16.45 -11.67 4.95
C LEU A 229 17.36 -10.48 5.28
N ALA A 230 17.33 -10.02 6.52
CA ALA A 230 18.18 -8.94 7.02
C ALA A 230 19.38 -9.49 7.79
N ARG A 231 20.52 -8.81 7.62
CA ARG A 231 21.80 -9.07 8.28
C ARG A 231 22.37 -7.75 8.79
N GLY A 232 23.02 -7.76 9.95
CA GLY A 232 23.63 -6.57 10.53
C GLY A 232 22.63 -5.42 10.71
N THR A 233 23.07 -4.18 10.46
CA THR A 233 22.20 -2.99 10.55
C THR A 233 21.70 -2.59 9.17
N THR A 234 20.37 -2.52 8.99
CA THR A 234 19.77 -2.03 7.75
C THR A 234 19.73 -0.50 7.73
N GLY A 235 19.54 0.07 6.53
CA GLY A 235 19.04 1.43 6.41
C GLY A 235 17.62 1.57 6.97
N PHE A 236 17.17 2.81 7.15
CA PHE A 236 15.75 3.06 7.36
C PHE A 236 14.96 2.66 6.11
N VAL A 237 13.81 2.05 6.33
CA VAL A 237 12.86 1.60 5.32
C VAL A 237 11.44 2.00 5.71
N GLN A 238 10.54 1.99 4.74
CA GLN A 238 9.12 2.26 4.90
C GLN A 238 8.34 1.21 4.09
N PRO A 239 7.36 0.49 4.67
CA PRO A 239 6.70 -0.62 3.98
C PRO A 239 6.08 -0.24 2.64
N SER A 240 5.42 0.91 2.58
CA SER A 240 4.76 1.42 1.37
C SER A 240 5.71 1.67 0.19
N THR A 241 7.00 1.85 0.45
CA THR A 241 8.03 2.13 -0.56
C THR A 241 8.89 0.91 -0.85
N ALA A 242 8.60 -0.25 -0.24
CA ALA A 242 9.40 -1.45 -0.40
C ALA A 242 9.40 -1.90 -1.87
N GLU A 243 8.26 -1.77 -2.56
CA GLU A 243 8.10 -2.09 -3.98
C GLU A 243 6.93 -1.30 -4.59
N PRO A 244 6.77 -1.30 -5.93
CA PRO A 244 5.59 -0.76 -6.58
C PRO A 244 4.33 -1.57 -6.20
N LEU A 245 3.44 -0.97 -5.41
CA LEU A 245 2.17 -1.55 -5.01
C LEU A 245 0.99 -0.81 -5.66
N PRO A 246 -0.14 -1.50 -5.95
CA PRO A 246 -1.35 -0.84 -6.42
C PRO A 246 -1.88 0.23 -5.46
N SER A 247 -1.78 -0.05 -4.15
CA SER A 247 -2.10 0.88 -3.07
C SER A 247 -0.99 0.84 -2.00
N PRO A 248 -0.02 1.76 -2.05
CA PRO A 248 1.07 1.86 -1.06
C PRO A 248 0.60 2.06 0.38
N ALA A 249 -0.61 2.58 0.58
CA ALA A 249 -1.21 2.80 1.89
C ALA A 249 -2.02 1.59 2.41
N GLU A 250 -2.13 0.52 1.61
CA GLU A 250 -2.76 -0.74 1.97
C GLU A 250 -1.75 -1.90 2.03
N CYS A 251 -0.66 -1.70 2.77
CA CYS A 251 0.32 -2.75 3.03
C CYS A 251 0.77 -2.77 4.49
N LEU A 252 1.27 -3.92 4.93
CA LEU A 252 1.89 -4.12 6.23
C LEU A 252 3.21 -4.86 6.08
N ALA A 253 4.23 -4.44 6.81
CA ALA A 253 5.45 -5.23 6.96
C ALA A 253 5.36 -6.13 8.20
N LEU A 254 5.83 -7.35 8.06
CA LEU A 254 5.94 -8.36 9.11
C LEU A 254 7.42 -8.57 9.41
N VAL A 255 7.83 -8.37 10.65
CA VAL A 255 9.23 -8.50 11.08
C VAL A 255 9.34 -9.53 12.20
N ALA A 256 10.15 -10.56 11.98
CA ALA A 256 10.46 -11.60 12.97
C ALA A 256 11.97 -11.84 13.07
N GLY A 257 12.44 -12.29 14.22
CA GLY A 257 13.80 -12.80 14.40
C GLY A 257 13.84 -14.32 14.24
N ILE A 258 14.87 -14.84 13.58
CA ILE A 258 15.15 -16.28 13.45
C ILE A 258 16.56 -16.54 14.02
N GLY A 259 16.66 -17.56 14.90
CA GLY A 259 17.89 -17.92 15.60
C GLY A 259 17.99 -17.30 16.99
N GLU A 260 18.91 -17.80 17.82
CA GLU A 260 19.00 -17.44 19.24
C GLU A 260 19.33 -15.95 19.46
N GLY A 261 18.50 -15.25 20.24
CA GLY A 261 18.80 -13.89 20.71
C GLY A 261 17.66 -12.89 20.58
N ARG A 262 18.00 -11.62 20.41
CA ARG A 262 17.02 -10.53 20.22
C ARG A 262 17.42 -9.60 19.09
N LEU A 263 16.57 -9.52 18.08
CA LEU A 263 16.64 -8.52 17.03
C LEU A 263 16.19 -7.17 17.59
N LEU A 264 16.87 -6.09 17.23
CA LEU A 264 16.43 -4.74 17.60
C LEU A 264 15.74 -4.06 16.42
N LEU A 265 14.56 -3.51 16.68
CA LEU A 265 13.74 -2.74 15.75
C LEU A 265 13.73 -1.29 16.18
N ASP A 266 14.39 -0.43 15.42
CA ASP A 266 14.38 1.01 15.64
C ASP A 266 13.25 1.64 14.82
N ILE A 267 12.30 2.31 15.45
CA ILE A 267 11.14 2.97 14.82
C ILE A 267 11.26 4.48 15.01
N ILE A 268 11.08 5.24 13.94
CA ILE A 268 10.91 6.69 14.06
C ILE A 268 9.48 6.94 14.56
N ARG A 269 9.35 7.46 15.79
CA ARG A 269 8.05 7.70 16.42
C ARG A 269 7.18 8.62 15.56
N ASP A 270 5.89 8.30 15.53
CA ASP A 270 4.85 9.03 14.80
C ASP A 270 5.10 9.20 13.29
N SER A 271 6.06 8.47 12.72
CA SER A 271 6.36 8.53 11.28
C SER A 271 5.16 8.14 10.42
N HIS A 272 4.35 7.19 10.89
CA HIS A 272 3.09 6.82 10.26
C HIS A 272 2.10 7.99 10.10
N ALA A 273 2.17 9.00 10.98
CA ALA A 273 1.29 10.15 10.99
C ALA A 273 1.90 11.40 10.31
N LEU A 274 3.09 11.30 9.69
CA LEU A 274 3.67 12.42 8.95
C LEU A 274 2.77 12.87 7.79
N PRO A 275 2.85 14.15 7.38
CA PRO A 275 2.05 14.65 6.27
C PRO A 275 2.27 13.86 4.97
N GLU A 276 1.18 13.69 4.21
CA GLU A 276 1.18 13.03 2.89
C GLU A 276 2.27 13.55 1.94
N PHE A 277 2.50 14.86 1.93
CA PHE A 277 3.39 15.51 0.97
C PHE A 277 4.63 16.15 1.61
N THR A 278 5.79 15.94 0.98
CA THR A 278 7.04 16.65 1.29
C THR A 278 6.89 18.16 1.05
N PRO A 279 7.74 19.04 1.62
CA PRO A 279 7.70 20.49 1.33
C PRO A 279 7.79 20.83 -0.17
N ALA A 280 8.40 19.96 -0.97
CA ALA A 280 8.47 20.08 -2.43
C ALA A 280 7.16 19.70 -3.16
N GLY A 281 6.18 19.15 -2.44
CA GLY A 281 4.88 18.72 -2.97
C GLY A 281 4.88 17.30 -3.53
N GLU A 282 5.90 16.49 -3.23
CA GLU A 282 5.95 15.08 -3.62
C GLU A 282 5.24 14.22 -2.57
N SER A 283 4.48 13.21 -2.98
CA SER A 283 3.88 12.27 -2.02
C SER A 283 4.99 11.48 -1.33
N ARG A 284 4.94 11.36 0.00
CA ARG A 284 5.89 10.58 0.81
C ARG A 284 5.90 9.10 0.43
N TRP A 285 4.81 8.61 -0.17
CA TRP A 285 4.71 7.23 -0.65
C TRP A 285 5.53 7.00 -1.92
N LEU A 286 5.82 8.06 -2.67
CA LEU A 286 6.52 8.01 -3.96
C LEU A 286 7.93 8.64 -3.89
N ALA A 287 8.13 9.61 -3.00
CA ALA A 287 9.40 10.32 -2.81
C ALA A 287 10.50 9.45 -2.17
N GLY A 288 10.13 8.28 -1.63
CA GLY A 288 11.05 7.31 -1.05
C GLY A 288 11.48 7.64 0.38
N VAL A 289 12.19 6.68 0.98
CA VAL A 289 12.51 6.70 2.42
C VAL A 289 13.35 7.91 2.86
N PRO A 290 14.38 8.38 2.12
CA PRO A 290 15.15 9.55 2.53
C PRO A 290 14.30 10.81 2.72
N ALA A 291 13.29 11.00 1.85
CA ALA A 291 12.37 12.13 1.96
C ALA A 291 11.50 12.03 3.22
N THR A 292 10.98 10.84 3.53
CA THR A 292 10.21 10.62 4.77
C THR A 292 11.07 10.79 6.03
N VAL A 293 12.32 10.32 6.01
CA VAL A 293 13.25 10.52 7.13
C VAL A 293 13.56 12.01 7.33
N ALA A 294 13.76 12.77 6.25
CA ALA A 294 13.95 14.21 6.32
C ALA A 294 12.71 14.93 6.88
N LEU A 295 11.51 14.54 6.45
CA LEU A 295 10.23 15.01 7.01
C LEU A 295 10.14 14.75 8.51
N ALA A 296 10.48 13.54 8.95
CA ALA A 296 10.46 13.17 10.35
C ALA A 296 11.47 14.00 11.17
N GLY A 297 12.68 14.19 10.63
CA GLY A 297 13.70 15.03 11.25
C GLY A 297 13.25 16.48 11.40
N ALA A 298 12.62 17.05 10.37
CA ALA A 298 12.05 18.41 10.43
C ALA A 298 10.89 18.54 11.45
N ALA A 299 10.15 17.45 11.69
CA ALA A 299 9.11 17.38 12.72
C ALA A 299 9.66 17.13 14.14
N GLY A 300 10.98 16.98 14.30
CA GLY A 300 11.60 16.67 15.60
C GLY A 300 11.30 15.25 16.09
N ALA A 301 11.02 14.32 15.18
CA ALA A 301 10.73 12.93 15.53
C ALA A 301 11.92 12.26 16.22
N SER A 302 11.63 11.38 17.17
CA SER A 302 12.63 10.62 17.93
C SER A 302 12.59 9.14 17.57
N VAL A 303 13.68 8.43 17.84
CA VAL A 303 13.75 6.99 17.58
C VAL A 303 13.42 6.21 18.85
N GLU A 304 12.50 5.26 18.73
CA GLU A 304 12.20 4.24 19.72
C GLU A 304 12.87 2.92 19.33
N THR A 305 13.38 2.17 20.31
CA THR A 305 14.01 0.87 20.06
C THR A 305 13.24 -0.22 20.78
N LEU A 306 12.81 -1.22 20.03
CA LEU A 306 12.14 -2.41 20.52
C LEU A 306 13.07 -3.62 20.36
N ALA A 307 12.98 -4.58 21.28
CA ALA A 307 13.68 -5.86 21.19
C ALA A 307 12.68 -6.97 20.90
N LEU A 308 12.91 -7.72 19.82
CA LEU A 308 12.09 -8.86 19.40
C LEU A 308 12.85 -10.15 19.65
N GLY A 309 12.27 -11.06 20.44
CA GLY A 309 12.73 -12.43 20.53
C GLY A 309 12.25 -13.30 19.37
N GLU A 310 12.66 -14.56 19.35
CA GLU A 310 12.33 -15.54 18.30
C GLU A 310 10.84 -15.89 18.18
N THR A 311 10.08 -15.64 19.24
CA THR A 311 8.64 -15.91 19.25
C THR A 311 7.79 -14.65 19.04
N ASP A 312 8.42 -13.49 18.89
CA ASP A 312 7.75 -12.21 18.71
C ASP A 312 7.61 -11.87 17.22
N LEU A 313 6.53 -11.18 16.88
CA LEU A 313 6.30 -10.63 15.55
C LEU A 313 5.92 -9.16 15.65
N ALA A 314 6.63 -8.28 14.96
CA ALA A 314 6.17 -6.92 14.73
C ALA A 314 5.40 -6.82 13.42
N VAL A 315 4.26 -6.14 13.47
CA VAL A 315 3.45 -5.77 12.31
C VAL A 315 3.50 -4.26 12.16
N ILE A 316 4.04 -3.78 11.06
CA ILE A 316 4.41 -2.37 10.86
C ILE A 316 3.55 -1.78 9.74
N GLY A 317 2.93 -0.65 10.05
CA GLY A 317 2.04 0.12 9.18
C GLY A 317 2.76 0.74 7.97
N PRO A 318 1.99 1.11 6.92
CA PRO A 318 2.53 1.50 5.62
C PRO A 318 3.48 2.71 5.70
N GLY A 319 3.15 3.71 6.54
CA GLY A 319 3.92 4.94 6.69
C GLY A 319 4.98 4.92 7.80
N THR A 320 5.08 3.83 8.55
CA THR A 320 6.03 3.74 9.67
C THR A 320 7.43 3.53 9.13
N VAL A 321 8.35 4.41 9.51
CA VAL A 321 9.76 4.33 9.15
C VAL A 321 10.52 3.59 10.24
N TYR A 322 11.25 2.54 9.86
CA TYR A 322 11.98 1.70 10.79
C TYR A 322 13.30 1.19 10.20
N ARG A 323 14.19 0.67 11.04
CA ARG A 323 15.36 -0.12 10.63
C ARG A 323 15.56 -1.30 11.58
N LEU A 324 16.26 -2.31 11.09
CA LEU A 324 16.62 -3.49 11.87
C LEU A 324 18.09 -3.43 12.26
N ARG A 325 18.41 -3.85 13.49
CA ARG A 325 19.76 -4.20 13.92
C ARG A 325 19.74 -5.66 14.33
N VAL A 326 20.23 -6.50 13.44
CA VAL A 326 20.29 -7.95 13.57
C VAL A 326 21.64 -8.33 14.18
N PRO A 327 21.68 -8.92 15.38
CA PRO A 327 22.91 -9.43 15.98
C PRO A 327 23.58 -10.50 15.12
N GLU A 328 24.88 -10.71 15.33
CA GLU A 328 25.60 -11.84 14.73
C GLU A 328 24.96 -13.17 15.16
N GLY A 329 24.80 -14.10 14.22
CA GLY A 329 24.15 -15.39 14.45
C GLY A 329 22.62 -15.38 14.30
N MET A 330 21.98 -14.19 14.27
CA MET A 330 20.54 -14.08 13.99
C MET A 330 20.25 -13.73 12.53
N THR A 331 19.02 -14.03 12.12
CA THR A 331 18.44 -13.61 10.86
C THR A 331 17.19 -12.78 11.10
N GLY A 332 17.12 -11.57 10.53
CA GLY A 332 15.86 -10.84 10.47
C GLY A 332 15.04 -11.33 9.28
N LEU A 333 13.80 -11.73 9.49
CA LEU A 333 12.83 -12.00 8.43
C LEU A 333 11.96 -10.77 8.24
N LEU A 334 11.90 -10.25 7.02
CA LEU A 334 10.99 -9.18 6.62
C LEU A 334 10.04 -9.71 5.54
N ALA A 335 8.74 -9.60 5.75
CA ALA A 335 7.75 -9.90 4.72
C ALA A 335 6.82 -8.70 4.49
N LEU A 336 6.48 -8.43 3.23
CA LEU A 336 5.51 -7.40 2.87
C LEU A 336 4.19 -8.07 2.51
N ALA A 337 3.13 -7.67 3.21
CA ALA A 337 1.77 -8.14 2.99
C ALA A 337 0.87 -7.04 2.45
N THR A 338 -0.07 -7.42 1.58
CA THR A 338 -1.15 -6.61 1.04
C THR A 338 -2.48 -7.36 1.20
N PRO A 339 -3.64 -6.69 1.11
CA PRO A 339 -4.90 -7.42 0.95
C PRO A 339 -4.91 -8.13 -0.40
N ASN A 340 -5.49 -9.33 -0.47
CA ASN A 340 -5.55 -10.13 -1.69
C ASN A 340 -6.19 -9.39 -2.88
N ARG A 341 -7.19 -8.52 -2.62
CA ARG A 341 -7.77 -7.62 -3.65
C ARG A 341 -6.77 -6.64 -4.29
N GLN A 342 -5.67 -6.34 -3.61
CA GLN A 342 -4.57 -5.47 -4.08
C GLN A 342 -3.35 -6.31 -4.51
N THR A 343 -3.58 -7.50 -5.09
CA THR A 343 -2.51 -8.33 -5.66
C THR A 343 -1.67 -7.48 -6.65
N PRO A 344 -0.33 -7.40 -6.48
CA PRO A 344 0.52 -6.64 -7.39
C PRO A 344 0.34 -7.03 -8.86
N LEU A 345 0.27 -6.03 -9.75
CA LEU A 345 0.02 -6.22 -11.18
C LEU A 345 1.03 -7.15 -11.85
N ARG A 346 2.29 -7.16 -11.39
CA ARG A 346 3.34 -8.04 -11.93
C ARG A 346 2.92 -9.51 -11.88
N PHE A 347 2.30 -9.96 -10.79
CA PHE A 347 1.85 -11.34 -10.66
C PHE A 347 0.68 -11.66 -11.59
N LEU A 348 -0.21 -10.70 -11.82
CA LEU A 348 -1.31 -10.86 -12.78
C LEU A 348 -0.80 -10.92 -14.23
N ARG A 349 0.37 -10.33 -14.51
CA ARG A 349 1.06 -10.39 -15.80
C ARG A 349 1.99 -11.60 -15.95
N GLY A 350 2.14 -12.43 -14.90
CA GLY A 350 3.07 -13.56 -14.87
C GLY A 350 4.53 -13.17 -14.62
N GLU A 351 4.79 -11.92 -14.23
CA GLU A 351 6.11 -11.40 -13.88
C GLU A 351 6.37 -11.57 -12.37
N GLY A 352 7.38 -12.35 -12.00
CA GLY A 352 7.80 -12.53 -10.62
C GLY A 352 6.81 -13.29 -9.72
N GLY A 353 5.82 -14.00 -10.26
CA GLY A 353 4.98 -14.95 -9.50
C GLY A 353 5.48 -16.38 -9.68
N GLU A 354 6.76 -16.62 -9.44
CA GLU A 354 7.42 -17.89 -9.72
C GLU A 354 7.00 -19.00 -8.76
N VAL A 355 6.59 -18.63 -7.55
CA VAL A 355 6.09 -19.53 -6.50
C VAL A 355 4.83 -18.96 -5.88
N THR A 356 3.79 -19.79 -5.78
CA THR A 356 2.55 -19.47 -5.05
C THR A 356 2.30 -20.56 -4.01
N LEU A 357 2.33 -20.18 -2.73
CA LEU A 357 2.00 -21.04 -1.60
C LEU A 357 0.70 -20.58 -0.99
N ARG A 358 -0.28 -21.48 -0.87
CA ARG A 358 -1.57 -21.20 -0.25
C ARG A 358 -1.63 -21.84 1.14
N HIS A 359 -2.03 -21.05 2.12
CA HIS A 359 -2.37 -21.54 3.45
C HIS A 359 -3.82 -22.02 3.48
N GLU A 360 -4.15 -22.96 4.37
CA GLU A 360 -5.51 -23.51 4.49
C GLU A 360 -6.57 -22.46 4.81
N SER A 361 -6.16 -21.35 5.44
CA SER A 361 -7.03 -20.22 5.73
C SER A 361 -7.43 -19.41 4.48
N GLY A 362 -6.78 -19.63 3.33
CA GLY A 362 -6.94 -18.83 2.13
C GLY A 362 -5.98 -17.63 2.02
N ALA A 363 -5.13 -17.41 3.04
CA ALA A 363 -3.98 -16.52 2.91
C ALA A 363 -2.95 -17.11 1.93
N SER A 364 -2.17 -16.27 1.29
CA SER A 364 -1.20 -16.71 0.28
C SER A 364 0.13 -15.99 0.36
N LEU A 365 1.17 -16.67 -0.07
CA LEU A 365 2.49 -16.12 -0.31
C LEU A 365 2.80 -16.28 -1.81
N VAL A 366 3.15 -15.18 -2.48
CA VAL A 366 3.46 -15.11 -3.91
C VAL A 366 4.79 -14.39 -4.08
N LEU A 367 5.78 -15.05 -4.67
CA LEU A 367 7.16 -14.54 -4.85
C LEU A 367 7.74 -14.82 -6.23
#